data_AF-A0A519RR00-F1
#
_entry.id   AF-A0A519RR00-F1
#
_cell.length_a   1.000
_cell.length_b   1.000
_cell.length_c   1.000
_cell.angle_alpha   90.00
_cell.angle_beta   90.00
_cell.angle_gamma   90.00
#
_symmetry.space_group_name_H-M   'P 1'
#
loop_
_entity.id
_entity.type
_entity.pdbx_description
1 polymer ?
#
loop_
_entity_poly.entity_id
_entity_poly.type
_entity_poly.pdbx_seq_one_letter_code
_entity_poly.pdbx_strand_id
1 'polypeptide(L)'
;MKFANIKFLLNFEKQSTFKMSNSEEQLNALKDIRQMMDRSSRFISLSGLSGVFAGVIALMGAYFANDEIEKFINKRGYSYGVEGEMDLEFNLIKLGAFVLIIALAGGILFTYRKSQRNNLPIWDKTSKSLLINLAIPLVAGGLFIIALLINHAQTYAIIAPSCLI
;
A
#
# COMPACT_ATOMS: atom_id res chain seq x y z
N MET A 1 36.43 -53.83 33.16
CA MET A 1 35.79 -52.50 33.07
C MET A 1 35.40 -52.05 31.65
N LYS A 2 36.09 -52.47 30.57
CA LYS A 2 35.82 -52.01 29.18
C LYS A 2 34.46 -52.44 28.58
N PHE A 3 33.90 -53.59 28.96
CA PHE A 3 32.67 -54.12 28.35
C PHE A 3 31.37 -53.38 28.73
N ALA A 4 31.31 -52.77 29.92
CA ALA A 4 30.14 -52.01 30.36
C ALA A 4 29.95 -50.70 29.56
N ASN A 5 31.07 -50.05 29.21
CA ASN A 5 31.07 -48.78 28.46
C ASN A 5 30.59 -48.96 27.01
N ILE A 6 30.91 -50.09 26.38
CA ILE A 6 30.44 -50.44 25.03
C ILE A 6 28.93 -50.68 25.00
N LYS A 7 28.37 -51.35 26.01
CA LYS A 7 26.93 -51.57 26.11
C LYS A 7 26.17 -50.26 26.36
N PHE A 8 26.78 -49.36 27.13
CA PHE A 8 26.25 -48.01 27.37
C PHE A 8 26.26 -47.15 26.09
N LEU A 9 27.36 -47.13 25.34
CA LEU A 9 27.45 -46.40 24.06
C LEU A 9 26.49 -46.96 23.00
N LEU A 10 26.33 -48.29 22.92
CA LEU A 10 25.37 -48.90 21.99
C LEU A 10 23.92 -48.62 22.37
N ASN A 11 23.59 -48.55 23.67
CA ASN A 11 22.27 -48.11 24.11
C ASN A 11 22.06 -46.62 23.84
N PHE A 12 23.08 -45.78 24.04
CA PHE A 12 23.00 -44.34 23.80
C PHE A 12 22.82 -44.01 22.31
N GLU A 13 23.58 -44.65 21.41
CA GLU A 13 23.39 -44.48 19.97
C GLU A 13 22.02 -44.96 19.50
N LYS A 14 21.58 -46.14 19.94
CA LYS A 14 20.24 -46.68 19.60
C LYS A 14 19.12 -45.81 20.16
N GLN A 15 19.28 -45.26 21.36
CA GLN A 15 18.29 -44.36 21.96
C GLN A 15 18.29 -42.98 21.29
N SER A 16 19.45 -42.51 20.80
CA SER A 16 19.58 -41.26 20.04
C SER A 16 19.00 -41.38 18.62
N THR A 17 19.19 -42.53 17.95
CA THR A 17 18.56 -42.80 16.63
C THR A 17 17.09 -43.18 16.73
N PHE A 18 16.66 -43.85 17.81
CA PHE A 18 15.24 -44.20 18.03
C PHE A 18 14.43 -43.01 18.59
N LYS A 19 15.07 -42.03 19.23
CA LYS A 19 14.49 -40.71 19.52
C LYS A 19 14.52 -39.83 18.26
N MET A 20 14.00 -40.38 17.17
CA MET A 20 13.89 -39.71 15.88
C MET A 20 12.66 -38.78 15.89
N SER A 21 12.73 -37.68 16.65
CA SER A 21 11.82 -36.54 16.49
C SER A 21 12.04 -35.81 15.15
N ASN A 22 13.11 -36.15 14.43
CA ASN A 22 13.58 -35.45 13.23
C ASN A 22 12.62 -35.57 12.04
N SER A 23 11.96 -36.72 11.82
CA SER A 23 11.01 -36.86 10.71
C SER A 23 9.69 -36.13 10.98
N GLU A 24 9.20 -36.17 12.22
CA GLU A 24 8.03 -35.41 12.68
C GLU A 24 8.31 -33.90 12.65
N GLU A 25 9.49 -33.46 13.12
CA GLU A 25 9.94 -32.06 13.04
C GLU A 25 10.13 -31.59 11.60
N GLN A 26 10.69 -32.42 10.71
CA GLN A 26 10.82 -32.08 9.29
C GLN A 26 9.46 -31.99 8.58
N LEU A 27 8.53 -32.90 8.90
CA LEU A 27 7.15 -32.85 8.38
C LEU A 27 6.40 -31.61 8.91
N ASN A 28 6.59 -31.26 10.18
CA ASN A 28 6.04 -30.04 10.77
C ASN A 28 6.66 -28.79 10.15
N ALA A 29 7.97 -28.75 9.94
CA ALA A 29 8.65 -27.66 9.24
C ALA A 29 8.15 -27.51 7.79
N LEU A 30 7.95 -28.62 7.07
CA LEU A 30 7.34 -28.57 5.73
C LEU A 30 5.90 -28.04 5.76
N LYS A 31 5.12 -28.43 6.77
CA LYS A 31 3.77 -27.90 7.01
C LYS A 31 3.80 -26.39 7.26
N ASP A 32 4.71 -25.91 8.10
CA ASP A 32 4.86 -24.49 8.42
C ASP A 32 5.31 -23.69 7.19
N ILE A 33 6.24 -24.22 6.38
CA ILE A 33 6.66 -23.61 5.11
C ILE A 33 5.46 -23.53 4.15
N ARG A 34 4.67 -24.61 4.01
CA ARG A 34 3.47 -24.60 3.17
C ARG A 34 2.44 -23.60 3.68
N GLN A 35 2.27 -23.51 4.99
CA GLN A 35 1.32 -22.59 5.59
C GLN A 35 1.77 -21.13 5.42
N MET A 36 3.08 -20.85 5.49
CA MET A 36 3.65 -19.54 5.13
C MET A 36 3.43 -19.22 3.65
N MET A 37 3.64 -20.19 2.74
CA MET A 37 3.45 -20.04 1.30
C MET A 37 1.97 -19.80 0.93
N ASP A 38 1.04 -20.54 1.54
CA ASP A 38 -0.40 -20.35 1.35
C ASP A 38 -0.89 -19.00 1.86
N ARG A 39 -0.32 -18.54 2.99
CA ARG A 39 -0.60 -17.20 3.51
C ARG A 39 -0.03 -16.13 2.59
N SER A 40 1.24 -16.19 2.21
CA SER A 40 1.90 -15.18 1.37
C SER A 40 1.30 -15.11 -0.04
N SER A 41 0.95 -16.23 -0.65
CA SER A 41 0.22 -16.26 -1.93
C SER A 41 -1.20 -15.72 -1.83
N ARG A 42 -1.93 -15.98 -0.73
CA ARG A 42 -3.22 -15.32 -0.47
C ARG A 42 -3.08 -13.83 -0.18
N PHE A 43 -2.03 -13.41 0.52
CA PHE A 43 -1.74 -12.02 0.84
C PHE A 43 -1.44 -11.17 -0.41
N ILE A 44 -0.75 -11.72 -1.42
CA ILE A 44 -0.48 -11.01 -2.68
C ILE A 44 -1.78 -10.68 -3.45
N SER A 45 -2.78 -11.57 -3.42
CA SER A 45 -4.09 -11.30 -4.06
C SER A 45 -5.03 -10.44 -3.19
N LEU A 46 -4.69 -10.27 -1.91
CA LEU A 46 -5.52 -9.58 -0.92
C LEU A 46 -5.45 -8.06 -1.06
N SER A 47 -4.29 -7.53 -1.46
CA SER A 47 -4.00 -6.10 -1.56
C SER A 47 -4.08 -5.53 -2.98
N GLY A 48 -4.13 -6.37 -4.02
CA GLY A 48 -4.08 -5.90 -5.41
C GLY A 48 -5.31 -5.13 -5.87
N LEU A 49 -6.52 -5.52 -5.42
CA LEU A 49 -7.77 -4.92 -5.93
C LEU A 49 -7.94 -3.45 -5.53
N SER A 50 -7.48 -3.05 -4.35
CA SER A 50 -7.50 -1.64 -3.93
C SER A 50 -6.55 -0.79 -4.76
N GLY A 51 -5.38 -1.33 -5.14
CA GLY A 51 -4.45 -0.66 -6.05
C GLY A 51 -5.01 -0.48 -7.46
N VAL A 52 -5.63 -1.51 -8.03
CA VAL A 52 -6.31 -1.41 -9.33
C VAL A 52 -7.43 -0.37 -9.28
N PHE A 53 -8.24 -0.38 -8.21
CA PHE A 53 -9.29 0.63 -8.03
C PHE A 53 -8.72 2.05 -7.97
N ALA A 54 -7.71 2.29 -7.13
CA ALA A 54 -7.05 3.60 -7.04
C ALA A 54 -6.48 4.05 -8.40
N GLY A 55 -5.88 3.12 -9.17
CA GLY A 55 -5.39 3.39 -10.52
C GLY A 55 -6.49 3.79 -11.49
N VAL A 56 -7.63 3.10 -11.50
CA VAL A 56 -8.78 3.44 -12.36
C VAL A 56 -9.36 4.81 -11.99
N ILE A 57 -9.49 5.12 -10.69
CA ILE A 57 -9.91 6.45 -10.22
C ILE A 57 -8.90 7.53 -10.65
N ALA A 58 -7.60 7.26 -10.55
CA ALA A 58 -6.54 8.19 -10.97
C ALA A 58 -6.57 8.45 -12.49
N LEU A 59 -6.79 7.42 -13.31
CA LEU A 59 -6.93 7.58 -14.77
C LEU A 59 -8.15 8.42 -15.15
N MET A 60 -9.29 8.22 -14.47
CA MET A 60 -10.45 9.10 -14.66
C MET A 60 -10.14 10.52 -14.23
N GLY A 61 -9.47 10.71 -13.09
CA GLY A 61 -9.01 12.03 -12.65
C GLY A 61 -8.10 12.72 -13.66
N ALA A 62 -7.13 11.99 -14.23
CA ALA A 62 -6.23 12.50 -15.26
C ALA A 62 -6.97 12.90 -16.54
N TYR A 63 -7.98 12.12 -16.95
CA TYR A 63 -8.85 12.46 -18.07
C TYR A 63 -9.60 13.78 -17.83
N PHE A 64 -10.24 13.93 -16.66
CA PHE A 64 -10.95 15.18 -16.33
C PHE A 64 -10.01 16.38 -16.16
N ALA A 65 -8.81 16.18 -15.62
CA ALA A 65 -7.81 17.23 -15.53
C ALA A 65 -7.36 17.70 -16.92
N ASN A 66 -7.19 16.79 -17.86
CA ASN A 66 -6.87 17.12 -19.24
C ASN A 66 -8.00 17.91 -19.93
N ASP A 67 -9.26 17.53 -19.70
CA ASP A 67 -10.43 18.25 -20.21
C ASP A 67 -10.50 19.69 -19.65
N GLU A 68 -10.24 19.91 -18.36
CA GLU A 68 -10.18 21.27 -17.78
C GLU A 68 -9.04 22.12 -18.37
N ILE A 69 -7.86 21.52 -18.58
CA ILE A 69 -6.74 22.20 -19.24
C ILE A 69 -7.09 22.55 -20.70
N GLU A 70 -7.73 21.64 -21.44
CA GLU A 70 -8.14 21.88 -22.82
C GLU A 70 -9.19 23.00 -22.93
N LYS A 71 -10.16 23.04 -21.99
CA LYS A 71 -11.13 24.13 -21.88
C LYS A 71 -10.44 25.47 -21.66
N PHE A 72 -9.48 25.53 -20.76
CA PHE A 72 -8.70 26.74 -20.50
C PHE A 72 -7.90 27.20 -21.73
N ILE A 73 -7.16 26.29 -22.39
CA ILE A 73 -6.38 26.61 -23.61
C ILE A 73 -7.28 27.14 -24.72
N ASN A 74 -8.44 26.51 -24.93
CA ASN A 74 -9.39 26.89 -25.95
C ASN A 74 -10.30 28.07 -25.53
N LYS A 75 -10.08 28.67 -24.35
CA LYS A 75 -10.86 29.80 -23.81
C LYS A 75 -12.36 29.49 -23.73
N ARG A 76 -12.71 28.23 -23.44
CA ARG A 76 -14.08 27.76 -23.29
C ARG A 76 -14.43 27.70 -21.80
N GLY A 77 -15.22 28.66 -21.33
CA GLY A 77 -15.71 28.69 -19.94
C GLY A 77 -14.74 29.23 -18.90
N TYR A 78 -13.64 29.87 -19.34
CA TYR A 78 -12.64 30.52 -18.48
C TYR A 78 -12.49 31.99 -18.86
N SER A 79 -12.33 32.86 -17.85
CA SER A 79 -12.02 34.28 -18.04
C SER A 79 -10.62 34.48 -18.63
N TYR A 80 -10.38 35.65 -19.23
CA TYR A 80 -9.08 35.99 -19.81
C TYR A 80 -8.09 36.45 -18.74
N GLY A 81 -6.82 36.08 -18.91
CA GLY A 81 -5.73 36.55 -18.04
C GLY A 81 -5.71 35.86 -16.68
N VAL A 82 -5.23 36.58 -15.67
CA VAL A 82 -4.92 36.06 -14.32
C VAL A 82 -6.13 35.40 -13.65
N GLU A 83 -7.35 35.90 -13.91
CA GLU A 83 -8.58 35.32 -13.35
C GLU A 83 -8.82 33.89 -13.84
N GLY A 84 -8.62 33.62 -15.14
CA GLY A 84 -8.77 32.28 -15.69
C GLY A 84 -7.71 31.29 -15.20
N GLU A 85 -6.48 31.76 -14.97
CA GLU A 85 -5.40 30.93 -14.42
C GLU A 85 -5.71 30.50 -12.99
N MET A 86 -6.19 31.42 -12.14
CA MET A 86 -6.59 31.11 -10.78
C MET A 86 -7.78 30.14 -10.74
N ASP A 87 -8.76 30.32 -11.62
CA ASP A 87 -9.92 29.42 -11.72
C ASP A 87 -9.50 28.00 -12.15
N LEU A 88 -8.57 27.88 -13.09
CA LEU A 88 -8.04 26.59 -13.53
C LEU A 88 -7.29 25.90 -12.40
N GLU A 89 -6.39 26.63 -11.73
CA GLU A 89 -5.62 26.12 -10.59
C GLU A 89 -6.55 25.60 -9.49
N PHE A 90 -7.56 26.38 -9.11
CA PHE A 90 -8.53 25.98 -8.10
C PHE A 90 -9.34 24.74 -8.52
N ASN A 91 -9.77 24.67 -9.78
CA ASN A 91 -10.49 23.50 -10.31
C ASN A 91 -9.62 22.24 -10.30
N LEU A 92 -8.34 22.34 -10.66
CA LEU A 92 -7.40 21.21 -10.66
C LEU A 92 -7.09 20.73 -9.23
N ILE A 93 -6.87 21.64 -8.28
CA ILE A 93 -6.66 21.29 -6.86
C ILE A 93 -7.90 20.59 -6.31
N LYS A 94 -9.09 21.14 -6.57
CA LYS A 94 -10.36 20.55 -6.16
C LYS A 94 -10.56 19.15 -6.74
N LEU A 95 -10.26 18.96 -8.03
CA LEU A 95 -10.33 17.67 -8.69
C LEU A 95 -9.34 16.67 -8.09
N GLY A 96 -8.08 17.09 -7.88
CA GLY A 96 -7.05 16.25 -7.25
C GLY A 96 -7.44 15.81 -5.84
N ALA A 97 -7.96 16.74 -5.02
CA ALA A 97 -8.47 16.43 -3.68
C ALA A 97 -9.63 15.43 -3.73
N PHE A 98 -10.56 15.60 -4.68
CA PHE A 98 -11.68 14.68 -4.85
C PHE A 98 -11.24 13.27 -5.26
N VAL A 99 -10.32 13.16 -6.24
CA VAL A 99 -9.72 11.91 -6.69
C VAL A 99 -8.99 11.20 -5.53
N LEU A 100 -8.20 11.96 -4.75
CA LEU A 100 -7.48 11.44 -3.59
C LEU A 100 -8.43 10.89 -2.53
N ILE A 101 -9.49 11.63 -2.18
CA ILE A 101 -10.49 11.19 -1.19
C ILE A 101 -11.18 9.91 -1.65
N ILE A 102 -11.59 9.82 -2.92
CA ILE A 102 -12.24 8.61 -3.45
C ILE A 102 -11.28 7.42 -3.46
N ALA A 103 -10.03 7.63 -3.89
CA ALA A 103 -9.02 6.58 -3.92
C ALA A 103 -8.75 6.02 -2.51
N LEU A 104 -8.57 6.91 -1.52
CA LEU A 104 -8.36 6.52 -0.12
C LEU A 104 -9.60 5.83 0.47
N ALA A 105 -10.79 6.39 0.27
CA ALA A 105 -12.03 5.81 0.74
C ALA A 105 -12.25 4.42 0.15
N GLY A 106 -12.05 4.25 -1.15
CA GLY A 106 -12.14 2.95 -1.82
C GLY A 106 -11.10 1.96 -1.30
N GLY A 107 -9.85 2.40 -1.11
CA GLY A 107 -8.79 1.58 -0.52
C GLY A 107 -9.15 1.07 0.89
N ILE A 108 -9.66 1.95 1.74
CA ILE A 108 -10.12 1.61 3.09
C ILE A 108 -11.34 0.68 3.04
N LEU A 109 -12.31 0.94 2.17
CA LEU A 109 -13.51 0.11 2.02
C LEU A 109 -13.16 -1.31 1.54
N PHE A 110 -12.28 -1.44 0.54
CA PHE A 110 -11.82 -2.76 0.09
C PHE A 110 -11.05 -3.49 1.19
N THR A 111 -10.18 -2.78 1.91
CA THR A 111 -9.45 -3.34 3.06
C THR A 111 -10.42 -3.82 4.15
N TYR A 112 -11.44 -3.02 4.47
CA TYR A 112 -12.48 -3.36 5.45
C TYR A 112 -13.27 -4.61 5.03
N ARG A 113 -13.82 -4.61 3.81
CA ARG A 113 -14.59 -5.74 3.27
C ARG A 113 -13.77 -7.03 3.23
N LYS A 114 -12.49 -6.91 2.90
CA LYS A 114 -11.58 -8.05 2.79
C LYS A 114 -11.19 -8.60 4.17
N SER A 115 -10.95 -7.72 5.14
CA SER A 115 -10.64 -8.10 6.51
C SER A 115 -11.81 -8.83 7.19
N GLN A 116 -13.05 -8.33 6.98
CA GLN A 116 -14.28 -9.02 7.40
C GLN A 116 -14.41 -10.43 6.81
N ARG A 117 -14.13 -10.61 5.51
CA ARG A 117 -14.18 -11.93 4.87
C ARG A 117 -13.16 -12.91 5.47
N ASN A 118 -12.05 -12.42 5.99
CA ASN A 118 -10.95 -13.25 6.49
C ASN A 118 -10.94 -13.37 8.03
N ASN A 119 -11.93 -12.83 8.74
CA ASN A 119 -11.98 -12.77 10.21
C ASN A 119 -10.71 -12.18 10.85
N LEU A 120 -10.09 -11.22 10.19
CA LEU A 120 -8.92 -10.52 10.71
C LEU A 120 -9.36 -9.24 11.44
N PRO A 121 -8.72 -8.88 12.57
CA PRO A 121 -8.99 -7.61 13.23
C PRO A 121 -8.54 -6.44 12.32
N ILE A 122 -9.50 -5.61 11.89
CA ILE A 122 -9.24 -4.48 10.98
C ILE A 122 -8.35 -3.42 11.64
N TRP A 123 -8.50 -3.24 12.95
CA TRP A 123 -7.94 -2.12 13.73
C TRP A 123 -6.79 -2.55 14.64
N ASP A 124 -5.97 -3.49 14.18
CA ASP A 124 -4.78 -3.92 14.91
C ASP A 124 -3.67 -2.84 14.87
N LYS A 125 -2.68 -2.94 15.77
CA LYS A 125 -1.51 -2.05 15.82
C LYS A 125 -0.83 -1.92 14.46
N THR A 126 -0.73 -3.01 13.70
CA THR A 126 -0.12 -3.03 12.37
C THR A 126 -0.89 -2.16 11.38
N SER A 127 -2.21 -2.28 11.31
CA SER A 127 -3.07 -1.47 10.42
C SER A 127 -2.99 0.02 10.76
N LYS A 128 -3.00 0.36 12.06
CA LYS A 128 -2.86 1.75 12.51
C LYS A 128 -1.50 2.34 12.13
N SER A 129 -0.43 1.58 12.38
CA SER A 129 0.92 2.03 12.03
C SER A 129 1.05 2.24 10.53
N LEU A 130 0.46 1.38 9.71
CA LEU A 130 0.48 1.51 8.25
C LEU A 130 -0.27 2.77 7.79
N LEU A 131 -1.45 3.04 8.35
CA LEU A 131 -2.20 4.27 8.04
C LEU A 131 -1.45 5.53 8.47
N ILE A 132 -0.79 5.53 9.63
CA ILE A 132 0.01 6.67 10.10
C ILE A 132 1.23 6.88 9.20
N ASN A 133 1.94 5.79 8.86
CA ASN A 133 3.11 5.83 7.99
C ASN A 133 2.76 6.26 6.56
N LEU A 134 1.51 6.08 6.13
CA LEU A 134 0.99 6.62 4.86
C LEU A 134 0.55 8.09 5.00
N ALA A 135 -0.11 8.44 6.10
CA ALA A 135 -0.66 9.78 6.30
C ALA A 135 0.42 10.85 6.48
N ILE A 136 1.52 10.54 7.18
CA ILE A 136 2.62 11.48 7.41
C ILE A 136 3.21 12.01 6.08
N PRO A 137 3.71 11.17 5.14
CA PRO A 137 4.25 11.65 3.88
C PRO A 137 3.18 12.31 3.00
N LEU A 138 1.95 11.79 2.99
CA LEU A 138 0.86 12.36 2.19
C LEU A 138 0.51 13.79 2.62
N VAL A 139 0.41 14.03 3.94
CA VAL A 139 0.14 15.37 4.48
C VAL A 139 1.35 16.29 4.28
N ALA A 140 2.56 15.80 4.53
CA ALA A 140 3.78 16.59 4.32
C ALA A 140 3.95 17.00 2.85
N GLY A 141 3.79 16.06 1.91
CA GLY A 141 3.85 16.31 0.47
C GLY A 141 2.72 17.24 -0.02
N GLY A 142 1.49 17.02 0.47
CA GLY A 142 0.36 17.90 0.15
C GLY A 142 0.58 19.35 0.62
N LEU A 143 1.03 19.54 1.87
CA LEU A 143 1.39 20.86 2.39
C LEU A 143 2.55 21.48 1.62
N PHE A 144 3.54 20.68 1.23
CA PHE A 144 4.66 21.13 0.41
C PHE A 144 4.19 21.64 -0.97
N ILE A 145 3.30 20.92 -1.64
CA ILE A 145 2.72 21.34 -2.94
C ILE A 145 1.92 22.63 -2.78
N ILE A 146 1.08 22.75 -1.74
CA ILE A 146 0.31 23.97 -1.46
C ILE A 146 1.26 25.15 -1.19
N ALA A 147 2.33 24.94 -0.41
CA ALA A 147 3.32 25.97 -0.14
C ALA A 147 4.04 26.42 -1.42
N LEU A 148 4.34 25.50 -2.34
CA LEU A 148 4.92 25.82 -3.65
C LEU A 148 3.97 26.64 -4.52
N LEU A 149 2.69 26.28 -4.58
CA LEU A 149 1.67 27.01 -5.36
C LEU A 149 1.53 28.47 -4.86
N ILE A 150 1.49 28.67 -3.54
CA ILE A 150 1.32 30.01 -2.95
C ILE A 150 2.58 30.88 -3.09
N ASN A 151 3.77 30.32 -2.85
CA ASN A 151 5.00 31.11 -2.77
C ASN A 151 5.76 31.22 -4.10
N HIS A 152 5.54 30.27 -5.03
CA HIS A 152 6.31 30.15 -6.26
C HIS A 152 5.42 29.81 -7.47
N ALA A 153 4.47 30.70 -7.78
CA ALA A 153 3.47 30.60 -8.86
C ALA A 153 4.02 30.50 -10.31
N GLN A 154 5.34 30.36 -10.50
CA GLN A 154 5.97 30.16 -11.80
C GLN A 154 6.65 28.78 -11.93
N THR A 155 6.62 27.95 -10.88
CA THR A 155 7.37 26.68 -10.84
C THR A 155 6.48 25.47 -11.08
N TYR A 156 5.60 25.53 -12.08
CA TYR A 156 4.72 24.41 -12.46
C TYR A 156 5.47 23.13 -12.82
N ALA A 157 6.70 23.25 -13.34
CA ALA A 157 7.53 22.13 -13.73
C ALA A 157 7.88 21.17 -12.57
N ILE A 158 7.99 21.67 -11.33
CA ILE A 158 8.32 20.84 -10.16
C ILE A 158 7.09 20.34 -9.41
N ILE A 159 5.91 20.90 -9.68
CA ILE A 159 4.67 20.51 -9.00
C ILE A 159 4.28 19.08 -9.42
N ALA A 160 4.29 18.79 -10.72
CA ALA A 160 4.00 17.46 -11.25
C ALA A 160 4.86 16.34 -10.60
N PRO A 161 6.20 16.43 -10.55
CA PRO A 161 7.01 15.40 -9.90
C PRO A 161 6.87 15.39 -8.37
N SER A 162 6.51 16.51 -7.73
CA SER A 162 6.25 16.55 -6.28
C SER A 162 5.00 15.77 -5.88
N CYS A 163 4.05 15.58 -6.80
CA CYS A 163 2.85 14.76 -6.57
C CYS A 163 3.10 13.24 -6.52
N LEU A 164 4.32 12.78 -6.82
CA LEU A 164 4.70 11.35 -6.78
C LEU A 164 5.27 10.89 -5.43
N ILE A 165 5.48 11.83 -4.49
CA ILE A 165 6.00 11.59 -3.13
C ILE A 165 4.90 11.00 -2.25
#